data_AF-A0A1C4Q723-F1
#
_entry.id   AF-A0A1C4Q723-F1
#
_cell.length_a   1.000
_cell.length_b   1.000
_cell.length_c   1.000
_cell.angle_alpha   90.00
_cell.angle_beta   90.00
_cell.angle_gamma   90.00
#
_symmetry.space_group_name_H-M   'P 1'
#
loop_
_entity.id
_entity.type
_entity.pdbx_description
1 polymer ?
#
loop_
_entity_poly.entity_id
_entity_poly.type
_entity_poly.pdbx_seq_one_letter_code
_entity_poly.pdbx_strand_id
1 'polypeptide(L)'
;MRSLLVDNYDSFTYNLFHYLARVGGQEPVVVRNDDPWHPSLLEGIDNVVISPGPGHPARSADFGVSAEIIDRSPLPLLGICLGHQGIGISGGASVRRAPEPRHGRTSPVLHESQGLFAGLPSPFEAVRYHSLTVTDLPEELEVTAWTPDGVVMGLRHRDRPQWGVQFHPESIRSQYGHELLANFDRLTREHRSGNRARVLLHGGAPAPVDRRDPAEPRPVPPGPRRSLRVLTAEVPTGCDDETVYDRLFRGGDHAFWLDSSRHDGGRGGRFSIMGDASGPLARVATADVSAGTVTVRSNGPGSPETVRSGFLAWLDRDCAALDTDVPPLPCDFALGWTGYLGYELKAECGGDAVHRSEEPDAAMVFADRALVVDHLTGTTHLLALAEPGTGRDDDGEAAARAWLEHTRSLLSALSGTAPAAPPAAPAGSPEIRLRHDRAAYLGLIAACHEEIAAGESYEICLTNMAEADSTVDPWEAYRLLRRTSPAPFGALLSFGDVSVLSTSPERFLRVSARGTSSPARSRAPVRAAPPPPRTPPSPRACSRTRRISPRT
;
A
#
# COMPACT_ATOMS: atom_id res chain seq x y z
N MET A 1 -15.58 19.07 -11.98
CA MET A 1 -14.87 19.06 -13.27
C MET A 1 -14.52 17.62 -13.51
N ARG A 2 -14.89 17.06 -14.66
CA ARG A 2 -14.68 15.64 -14.92
C ARG A 2 -13.37 15.47 -15.69
N SER A 3 -12.33 15.03 -15.00
CA SER A 3 -11.00 14.79 -15.57
C SER A 3 -10.87 13.34 -16.03
N LEU A 4 -10.15 13.12 -17.13
CA LEU A 4 -9.63 11.80 -17.49
C LEU A 4 -8.18 11.70 -17.02
N LEU A 5 -7.85 10.68 -16.22
CA LEU A 5 -6.50 10.36 -15.80
C LEU A 5 -6.05 9.07 -16.51
N VAL A 6 -5.01 9.18 -17.33
CA VAL A 6 -4.39 8.00 -17.98
C VAL A 6 -3.26 7.52 -17.08
N ASP A 7 -3.39 6.32 -16.52
CA ASP A 7 -2.40 5.65 -15.67
C ASP A 7 -1.35 4.93 -16.54
N ASN A 8 -0.12 5.42 -16.54
CA ASN A 8 1.02 4.75 -17.18
C ASN A 8 1.81 3.93 -16.15
N TYR A 9 1.15 3.39 -15.12
CA TYR A 9 1.73 2.51 -14.10
C TYR A 9 2.78 3.17 -13.20
N ASP A 10 2.60 4.46 -12.87
CA ASP A 10 3.43 5.11 -11.86
C ASP A 10 2.97 4.81 -10.43
N SER A 11 3.93 4.66 -9.52
CA SER A 11 3.65 4.38 -8.10
C SER A 11 2.84 5.48 -7.39
N PHE A 12 2.71 6.67 -7.98
CA PHE A 12 2.04 7.83 -7.42
C PHE A 12 0.81 8.28 -8.22
N THR A 13 0.34 7.53 -9.23
CA THR A 13 -0.87 7.90 -10.01
C THR A 13 -2.08 8.18 -9.11
N TYR A 14 -2.27 7.42 -8.01
CA TYR A 14 -3.40 7.66 -7.11
C TYR A 14 -3.21 8.85 -6.16
N ASN A 15 -1.98 9.33 -5.93
CA ASN A 15 -1.80 10.64 -5.29
C ASN A 15 -2.33 11.74 -6.21
N LEU A 16 -2.04 11.64 -7.51
CA LEU A 16 -2.57 12.54 -8.53
C LEU A 16 -4.10 12.43 -8.63
N PHE A 17 -4.67 11.22 -8.59
CA PHE A 17 -6.11 11.00 -8.49
C PHE A 17 -6.73 11.80 -7.34
N HIS A 18 -6.19 11.66 -6.12
CA HIS A 18 -6.71 12.36 -4.95
C HIS A 18 -6.56 13.89 -5.05
N TYR A 19 -5.46 14.37 -5.65
CA TYR A 19 -5.23 15.80 -5.83
C TYR A 19 -6.21 16.39 -6.85
N LEU A 20 -6.42 15.70 -7.98
CA LEU A 20 -7.39 16.07 -8.99
C LEU A 20 -8.82 16.04 -8.44
N ALA A 21 -9.17 15.02 -7.66
CA ALA A 21 -10.46 14.94 -7.00
C ALA A 21 -10.71 16.14 -6.07
N ARG A 22 -9.69 16.53 -5.30
CA ARG A 22 -9.76 17.68 -4.40
C ARG A 22 -9.88 19.02 -5.15
N VAL A 23 -9.11 19.21 -6.22
CA VAL A 23 -9.10 20.47 -6.99
C VAL A 23 -10.35 20.58 -7.87
N GLY A 24 -10.70 19.52 -8.59
CA GLY A 24 -11.82 19.48 -9.52
C GLY A 24 -13.19 19.23 -8.87
N GLY A 25 -13.20 18.82 -7.59
CA GLY A 25 -14.40 18.53 -6.79
C GLY A 25 -15.12 17.22 -7.15
N GLN A 26 -14.53 16.39 -8.01
CA GLN A 26 -15.06 15.10 -8.46
C GLN A 26 -13.90 14.15 -8.77
N GLU A 27 -14.10 12.86 -8.51
CA GLU A 27 -13.11 11.84 -8.84
C GLU A 27 -12.86 11.78 -10.35
N PRO A 28 -11.58 11.71 -10.80
CA PRO A 28 -11.27 11.55 -12.21
C PRO A 28 -11.62 10.15 -12.68
N VAL A 29 -12.01 10.04 -13.95
CA VAL A 29 -12.12 8.74 -14.62
C VAL A 29 -10.71 8.23 -14.89
N VAL A 30 -10.39 7.01 -14.47
CA VAL A 30 -9.07 6.41 -14.68
C VAL A 30 -9.15 5.38 -15.80
N VAL A 31 -8.21 5.46 -16.73
CA VAL A 31 -7.96 4.44 -17.76
C VAL A 31 -6.48 4.08 -17.75
N ARG A 32 -6.14 2.86 -18.12
CA ARG A 32 -4.74 2.42 -18.20
C ARG A 32 -4.18 2.73 -19.58
N ASN A 33 -2.86 2.87 -19.66
CA ASN A 33 -2.19 3.13 -20.93
C ASN A 33 -2.36 2.00 -21.96
N ASP A 34 -2.65 0.77 -21.52
CA ASP A 34 -2.87 -0.44 -22.33
C ASP A 34 -4.35 -0.70 -22.67
N ASP A 35 -5.28 0.15 -22.18
CA ASP A 35 -6.67 0.11 -22.59
C ASP A 35 -6.81 0.48 -24.08
N PRO A 36 -7.78 -0.10 -24.81
CA PRO A 36 -7.99 0.22 -26.22
C PRO A 36 -8.47 1.68 -26.39
N TRP A 37 -7.85 2.41 -27.33
CA TRP A 37 -8.29 3.74 -27.70
C TRP A 37 -9.72 3.72 -28.27
N HIS A 38 -10.57 4.63 -27.77
CA HIS A 38 -11.86 4.93 -28.37
C HIS A 38 -12.21 6.42 -28.21
N PRO A 39 -12.78 7.11 -29.23
CA PRO A 39 -13.14 8.52 -29.12
C PRO A 39 -14.09 8.84 -27.94
N SER A 40 -14.94 7.88 -27.55
CA SER A 40 -15.84 8.04 -26.41
C SER A 40 -15.13 8.19 -25.06
N LEU A 41 -13.83 7.86 -24.97
CA LEU A 41 -13.04 8.12 -23.76
C LEU A 41 -13.02 9.61 -23.39
N LEU A 42 -13.17 10.49 -24.39
CA LEU A 42 -13.20 11.94 -24.19
C LEU A 42 -14.63 12.49 -24.00
N GLU A 43 -15.67 11.66 -24.15
CA GLU A 43 -17.06 12.13 -24.06
C GLU A 43 -17.42 12.59 -22.64
N GLY A 44 -17.82 13.86 -22.54
CA GLY A 44 -18.17 14.48 -21.27
C GLY A 44 -16.98 14.72 -20.34
N ILE A 45 -15.75 14.56 -20.83
CA ILE A 45 -14.51 14.91 -20.13
C ILE A 45 -14.19 16.39 -20.37
N ASP A 46 -13.71 17.06 -19.32
CA ASP A 46 -13.38 18.49 -19.33
C ASP A 46 -11.90 18.74 -19.63
N ASN A 47 -11.01 17.85 -19.17
CA ASN A 47 -9.57 17.88 -19.40
C ASN A 47 -8.96 16.48 -19.24
N VAL A 48 -7.74 16.33 -19.74
CA VAL A 48 -6.95 15.10 -19.66
C VAL A 48 -5.69 15.33 -18.84
N VAL A 49 -5.34 14.37 -17.99
CA VAL A 49 -4.05 14.29 -17.33
C VAL A 49 -3.40 12.96 -17.67
N ILE A 50 -2.18 13.02 -18.20
CA ILE A 50 -1.36 11.85 -18.50
C ILE A 50 -0.33 11.74 -17.40
N SER A 51 -0.45 10.68 -16.61
CA SER A 51 0.40 10.43 -15.44
C SER A 51 1.86 10.19 -15.83
N PRO A 52 2.78 10.24 -14.85
CA PRO A 52 4.10 9.66 -15.00
C PRO A 52 4.03 8.16 -15.31
N GLY A 53 5.16 7.55 -15.64
CA GLY A 53 5.28 6.10 -15.80
C GLY A 53 6.73 5.71 -16.12
N PRO A 54 7.09 4.42 -15.97
CA PRO A 54 8.35 3.89 -16.47
C PRO A 54 8.38 3.82 -18.00
N GLY A 55 9.56 3.56 -18.55
CA GLY A 55 9.74 3.28 -19.97
C GLY A 55 9.92 4.53 -20.84
N HIS A 56 9.55 4.44 -22.11
CA HIS A 56 9.79 5.49 -23.10
C HIS A 56 8.55 5.79 -23.96
N PRO A 57 8.15 7.07 -24.18
CA PRO A 57 6.88 7.40 -24.85
C PRO A 57 6.82 7.03 -26.35
N ALA A 58 7.96 6.66 -26.93
CA ALA A 58 8.04 6.14 -28.31
C ALA A 58 7.72 4.64 -28.42
N ARG A 59 7.63 3.92 -27.30
CA ARG A 59 7.27 2.50 -27.30
C ARG A 59 5.78 2.36 -26.98
N SER A 60 5.06 1.68 -27.87
CA SER A 60 3.61 1.49 -27.70
C SER A 60 3.27 0.67 -26.45
N ALA A 61 4.12 -0.25 -26.03
CA ALA A 61 3.93 -1.01 -24.79
C ALA A 61 3.98 -0.13 -23.53
N ASP A 62 4.79 0.93 -23.55
CA ASP A 62 5.03 1.80 -22.39
C ASP A 62 4.02 2.96 -22.34
N PHE A 63 3.44 3.34 -23.48
CA PHE A 63 2.69 4.60 -23.62
C PHE A 63 1.35 4.49 -24.35
N GLY A 64 1.02 3.32 -24.91
CA GLY A 64 -0.23 2.94 -25.57
C GLY A 64 -1.19 4.08 -25.95
N VAL A 65 -2.36 4.13 -25.29
CA VAL A 65 -3.42 5.10 -25.58
C VAL A 65 -3.04 6.56 -25.29
N SER A 66 -2.03 6.79 -24.43
CA SER A 66 -1.54 8.15 -24.12
C SER A 66 -1.07 8.87 -25.37
N ALA A 67 -0.39 8.18 -26.30
CA ALA A 67 0.06 8.76 -27.56
C ALA A 67 -1.12 9.27 -28.42
N GLU A 68 -2.14 8.42 -28.62
CA GLU A 68 -3.33 8.76 -29.41
C GLU A 68 -4.13 9.90 -28.77
N ILE A 69 -4.22 9.95 -27.44
CA ILE A 69 -4.87 11.04 -26.71
C ILE A 69 -4.11 12.36 -26.91
N ILE A 70 -2.77 12.34 -26.80
CA ILE A 70 -1.96 13.54 -27.04
C ILE A 70 -2.13 14.03 -28.46
N ASP A 71 -2.16 13.16 -29.45
CA ASP A 71 -2.26 13.56 -30.86
C ASP A 71 -3.64 14.10 -31.22
N ARG A 72 -4.71 13.48 -30.70
CA ARG A 72 -6.08 13.73 -31.18
C ARG A 72 -6.91 14.62 -30.28
N SER A 73 -6.57 14.74 -29.00
CA SER A 73 -7.43 15.46 -28.05
C SER A 73 -7.42 16.98 -28.34
N PRO A 74 -8.60 17.61 -28.46
CA PRO A 74 -8.73 19.06 -28.47
C PRO A 74 -8.86 19.64 -27.05
N LEU A 75 -8.95 18.77 -26.02
CA LEU A 75 -9.17 19.19 -24.63
C LEU A 75 -7.87 19.71 -24.00
N PRO A 76 -7.97 20.57 -22.98
CA PRO A 76 -6.85 20.89 -22.11
C PRO A 76 -6.17 19.62 -21.59
N LEU A 77 -4.86 19.52 -21.79
CA LEU A 77 -4.07 18.33 -21.46
C LEU A 77 -2.85 18.71 -20.63
N LEU A 78 -2.66 17.98 -19.53
CA LEU A 78 -1.45 18.05 -18.70
C LEU A 78 -0.68 16.73 -18.78
N GLY A 79 0.56 16.77 -19.24
CA GLY A 79 1.49 15.64 -19.20
C GLY A 79 2.49 15.77 -18.06
N ILE A 80 2.66 14.71 -17.26
CA ILE A 80 3.60 14.71 -16.13
C ILE A 80 4.66 13.64 -16.38
N CYS A 81 5.94 13.99 -16.22
CA CYS A 81 7.10 13.13 -16.48
C CYS A 81 7.02 12.39 -17.84
N LEU A 82 6.60 11.12 -17.87
CA LEU A 82 6.37 10.36 -19.10
C LEU A 82 5.34 11.06 -20.01
N GLY A 83 4.26 11.61 -19.44
CA GLY A 83 3.29 12.41 -20.20
C GLY A 83 3.88 13.70 -20.77
N HIS A 84 4.79 14.37 -20.04
CA HIS A 84 5.52 15.55 -20.54
C HIS A 84 6.41 15.19 -21.72
N GLN A 85 7.10 14.05 -21.63
CA GLN A 85 7.94 13.51 -22.70
C GLN A 85 7.10 13.12 -23.92
N GLY A 86 5.91 12.54 -23.72
CA GLY A 86 4.96 12.25 -24.78
C GLY A 86 4.50 13.48 -25.56
N ILE A 87 4.19 14.59 -24.86
CA ILE A 87 3.87 15.87 -25.53
C ILE A 87 5.08 16.36 -26.32
N GLY A 88 6.29 16.21 -25.77
CA GLY A 88 7.54 16.49 -26.45
C GLY A 88 7.65 15.74 -27.79
N ILE A 89 7.53 14.41 -27.77
CA ILE A 89 7.63 13.56 -28.96
C ILE A 89 6.54 13.88 -29.98
N SER A 90 5.28 13.99 -29.54
CA SER A 90 4.15 14.34 -30.43
C SER A 90 4.35 15.69 -31.11
N GLY A 91 4.93 16.66 -30.39
CA GLY A 91 5.30 17.97 -30.93
C GLY A 91 6.54 17.97 -31.81
N GLY A 92 7.26 16.85 -31.97
CA GLY A 92 8.46 16.72 -32.81
C GLY A 92 9.80 16.86 -32.09
N ALA A 93 9.82 16.94 -30.75
CA ALA A 93 11.05 16.95 -29.96
C ALA A 93 11.66 15.55 -29.79
N SER A 94 12.91 15.50 -29.32
CA SER A 94 13.59 14.25 -28.96
C SER A 94 13.50 13.97 -27.46
N VAL A 95 13.53 12.70 -27.07
CA VAL A 95 13.68 12.27 -25.66
C VAL A 95 14.99 11.50 -25.55
N ARG A 96 15.90 11.98 -24.70
CA ARG A 96 17.24 11.42 -24.52
C ARG A 96 17.59 11.26 -23.05
N ARG A 97 18.66 10.52 -22.75
CA ARG A 97 19.16 10.39 -21.38
C ARG A 97 19.54 11.75 -20.81
N ALA A 98 19.08 12.03 -19.61
CA ALA A 98 19.48 13.20 -18.85
C ALA A 98 20.98 13.12 -18.51
N PRO A 99 21.70 14.25 -18.39
CA PRO A 99 23.12 14.27 -18.06
C PRO A 99 23.46 13.51 -16.77
N GLU A 100 22.57 13.57 -15.78
CA GLU A 100 22.63 12.76 -14.57
C GLU A 100 21.24 12.20 -14.24
N PRO A 101 21.09 10.89 -13.96
CA PRO A 101 19.84 10.34 -13.47
C PRO A 101 19.49 10.92 -12.09
N ARG A 102 18.25 11.39 -11.94
CA ARG A 102 17.72 11.93 -10.69
C ARG A 102 16.51 11.12 -10.28
N HIS A 103 16.63 10.37 -9.18
CA HIS A 103 15.53 9.59 -8.59
C HIS A 103 15.30 10.02 -7.14
N GLY A 104 14.13 10.57 -6.85
CA GLY A 104 13.72 10.99 -5.51
C GLY A 104 14.50 12.17 -4.93
N ARG A 105 15.19 12.93 -5.78
CA ARG A 105 15.95 14.12 -5.40
C ARG A 105 15.18 15.37 -5.74
N THR A 106 15.22 16.36 -4.85
CA THR A 106 14.69 17.68 -5.16
C THR A 106 15.67 18.44 -6.04
N SER A 107 15.14 19.31 -6.89
CA SER A 107 15.94 20.29 -7.63
C SER A 107 15.15 21.60 -7.72
N PRO A 108 15.86 22.74 -7.74
CA PRO A 108 15.23 24.03 -8.01
C PRO A 108 14.72 24.08 -9.44
N VAL A 109 13.45 24.46 -9.61
CA VAL A 109 12.80 24.67 -10.91
C VAL A 109 12.58 26.17 -11.12
N LEU A 110 13.24 26.73 -12.13
CA LEU A 110 13.07 28.11 -12.59
C LEU A 110 11.92 28.18 -13.61
N HIS A 111 11.19 29.29 -13.64
CA HIS A 111 10.07 29.53 -14.55
C HIS A 111 9.71 31.01 -14.62
N GLU A 112 8.89 31.40 -15.60
CA GLU A 112 8.48 32.79 -15.81
C GLU A 112 7.18 33.19 -15.08
N SER A 113 6.63 32.31 -14.24
CA SER A 113 5.45 32.56 -13.38
C SER A 113 4.17 32.81 -14.19
N GLN A 114 4.05 32.12 -15.32
CA GLN A 114 2.91 32.18 -16.24
C GLN A 114 2.24 30.81 -16.38
N GLY A 115 0.98 30.79 -16.85
CA GLY A 115 0.26 29.56 -17.14
C GLY A 115 0.16 28.63 -15.93
N LEU A 116 0.72 27.42 -16.04
CA LEU A 116 0.80 26.44 -14.94
C LEU A 116 1.53 26.97 -13.70
N PHE A 117 2.48 27.88 -13.90
CA PHE A 117 3.34 28.42 -12.84
C PHE A 117 2.84 29.77 -12.28
N ALA A 118 1.64 30.21 -12.68
CA ALA A 118 1.08 31.47 -12.23
C ALA A 118 1.00 31.53 -10.70
N GLY A 119 1.59 32.59 -10.11
CA GLY A 119 1.60 32.82 -8.66
C GLY A 119 2.54 31.92 -7.85
N LEU A 120 3.32 31.05 -8.49
CA LEU A 120 4.32 30.23 -7.80
C LEU A 120 5.67 30.98 -7.68
N PRO A 121 6.46 30.75 -6.62
CA PRO A 121 7.78 31.35 -6.49
C PRO A 121 8.79 30.69 -7.43
N SER A 122 9.73 31.48 -7.96
CA SER A 122 10.80 30.99 -8.82
C SER A 122 12.20 31.29 -8.23
N PRO A 123 13.05 30.28 -7.97
CA PRO A 123 12.76 28.85 -8.09
C PRO A 123 11.92 28.29 -6.94
N PHE A 124 11.32 27.11 -7.15
CA PHE A 124 10.82 26.25 -6.05
C PHE A 124 11.43 24.83 -6.13
N GLU A 125 11.42 24.10 -5.02
CA GLU A 125 11.96 22.74 -4.95
C GLU A 125 10.92 21.71 -5.45
N ALA A 126 11.26 20.97 -6.50
CA ALA A 126 10.42 19.91 -7.05
C ALA A 126 11.17 18.58 -7.12
N VAL A 127 10.47 17.46 -6.91
CA VAL A 127 11.07 16.13 -6.96
C VAL A 127 11.19 15.63 -8.39
N ARG A 128 12.38 15.13 -8.72
CA ARG A 128 12.71 14.50 -10.00
C ARG A 128 12.83 12.99 -9.84
N TYR A 129 12.13 12.27 -10.70
CA TYR A 129 12.28 10.84 -10.93
C TYR A 129 12.41 10.63 -12.44
N HIS A 130 13.53 11.02 -13.04
CA HIS A 130 13.70 10.81 -14.47
C HIS A 130 15.16 10.56 -14.85
N SER A 131 15.34 9.56 -15.71
CA SER A 131 16.58 9.25 -16.42
C SER A 131 16.59 9.85 -17.83
N LEU A 132 15.43 10.33 -18.30
CA LEU A 132 15.20 10.89 -19.63
C LEU A 132 14.79 12.37 -19.54
N THR A 133 15.04 13.14 -20.60
CA THR A 133 14.64 14.54 -20.73
C THR A 133 14.33 14.88 -22.18
N VAL A 134 13.42 15.85 -22.38
CA VAL A 134 13.08 16.37 -23.69
C VAL A 134 14.19 17.31 -24.18
N THR A 135 14.67 17.07 -25.40
CA THR A 135 15.71 17.86 -26.09
C THR A 135 15.28 18.17 -27.52
N ASP A 136 16.05 19.01 -28.22
CA ASP A 136 15.82 19.34 -29.64
C ASP A 136 14.39 19.83 -29.91
N LEU A 137 13.93 20.82 -29.13
CA LEU A 137 12.55 21.32 -29.20
C LEU A 137 12.32 22.09 -30.52
N PRO A 138 11.25 21.77 -31.27
CA PRO A 138 10.84 22.52 -32.44
C PRO A 138 10.07 23.78 -32.06
N GLU A 139 9.76 24.65 -33.03
CA GLU A 139 9.17 25.96 -32.77
C GLU A 139 7.78 25.87 -32.15
N GLU A 140 7.03 24.79 -32.39
CA GLU A 140 5.68 24.54 -31.88
C GLU A 140 5.65 24.34 -30.35
N LEU A 141 6.79 24.01 -29.73
CA LEU A 141 6.92 23.81 -28.30
C LEU A 141 7.70 24.96 -27.65
N GLU A 142 7.11 25.55 -26.61
CA GLU A 142 7.71 26.63 -25.83
C GLU A 142 8.13 26.10 -24.45
N VAL A 143 9.39 26.32 -24.07
CA VAL A 143 9.88 26.01 -22.72
C VAL A 143 9.26 26.96 -21.72
N THR A 144 8.69 26.42 -20.64
CA THR A 144 8.04 27.20 -19.58
C THR A 144 8.74 27.07 -18.22
N ALA A 145 9.58 26.06 -18.04
CA ALA A 145 10.41 25.88 -16.86
C ALA A 145 11.69 25.10 -17.14
N TRP A 146 12.75 25.35 -16.38
CA TRP A 146 14.06 24.71 -16.51
C TRP A 146 14.81 24.62 -15.18
N THR A 147 15.82 23.76 -15.09
CA THR A 147 16.77 23.73 -13.96
C THR A 147 17.95 24.69 -14.17
N PRO A 148 18.76 25.04 -13.14
CA PRO A 148 19.93 25.89 -13.31
C PRO A 148 20.96 25.35 -14.32
N ASP A 149 21.04 24.03 -14.50
CA ASP A 149 21.89 23.33 -15.46
C ASP A 149 21.23 23.17 -16.85
N GLY A 150 20.08 23.81 -17.09
CA GLY A 150 19.46 23.92 -18.41
C GLY A 150 18.57 22.74 -18.83
N VAL A 151 18.25 21.82 -17.91
CA VAL A 151 17.32 20.71 -18.19
C VAL A 151 15.91 21.26 -18.30
N VAL A 152 15.18 20.91 -19.36
CA VAL A 152 13.79 21.32 -19.57
C VAL A 152 12.91 20.66 -18.51
N MET A 153 12.20 21.48 -17.74
CA MET A 153 11.31 21.06 -16.65
C MET A 153 9.83 21.34 -16.91
N GLY A 154 9.53 22.21 -17.88
CA GLY A 154 8.18 22.53 -18.29
C GLY A 154 8.12 22.95 -19.74
N LEU A 155 7.06 22.57 -20.44
CA LEU A 155 6.78 22.96 -21.82
C LEU A 155 5.30 23.26 -22.03
N ARG A 156 4.97 24.01 -23.08
CA ARG A 156 3.62 24.15 -23.60
C ARG A 156 3.62 24.09 -25.12
N HIS A 157 2.56 23.53 -25.69
CA HIS A 157 2.31 23.67 -27.12
C HIS A 157 1.79 25.09 -27.40
N ARG A 158 2.23 25.71 -28.51
CA ARG A 158 1.79 27.07 -28.87
C ARG A 158 0.32 27.14 -29.27
N ASP A 159 -0.11 26.22 -30.13
CA ASP A 159 -1.47 26.24 -30.72
C ASP A 159 -2.48 25.31 -30.05
N ARG A 160 -2.03 24.34 -29.25
CA ARG A 160 -2.88 23.36 -28.58
C ARG A 160 -2.90 23.64 -27.08
N PRO A 161 -4.01 23.39 -26.37
CA PRO A 161 -4.08 23.59 -24.92
C PRO A 161 -3.37 22.44 -24.18
N GLN A 162 -2.07 22.29 -24.43
CA GLN A 162 -1.25 21.21 -23.89
C GLN A 162 -0.07 21.78 -23.13
N TRP A 163 0.11 21.29 -21.91
CA TRP A 163 1.22 21.66 -21.04
C TRP A 163 1.86 20.41 -20.46
N GLY A 164 3.16 20.44 -20.22
CA GLY A 164 3.85 19.32 -19.59
C GLY A 164 4.84 19.77 -18.53
N VAL A 165 5.00 18.98 -17.48
CA VAL A 165 6.06 19.16 -16.47
C VAL A 165 6.87 17.88 -16.29
N GLN A 166 8.20 17.99 -16.22
CA GLN A 166 9.10 16.83 -16.10
C GLN A 166 9.25 16.33 -14.65
N PHE A 167 8.90 17.17 -13.66
CA PHE A 167 8.91 16.83 -12.24
C PHE A 167 7.55 16.28 -11.78
N HIS A 168 7.51 15.77 -10.54
CA HIS A 168 6.34 15.11 -9.96
C HIS A 168 5.62 16.03 -8.96
N PRO A 169 4.61 16.82 -9.37
CA PRO A 169 3.84 17.68 -8.46
C PRO A 169 3.10 16.89 -7.36
N GLU A 170 2.79 15.62 -7.61
CA GLU A 170 2.12 14.70 -6.68
C GLU A 170 3.04 14.13 -5.59
N SER A 171 4.35 14.34 -5.69
CA SER A 171 5.30 13.87 -4.68
C SER A 171 5.21 14.74 -3.42
N ILE A 172 5.17 14.10 -2.25
CA ILE A 172 5.06 14.79 -0.95
C ILE A 172 6.21 15.76 -0.65
N ARG A 173 7.36 15.61 -1.32
CA ARG A 173 8.52 16.48 -1.17
C ARG A 173 8.57 17.61 -2.21
N SER A 174 7.69 17.60 -3.21
CA SER A 174 7.54 18.70 -4.16
C SER A 174 6.76 19.83 -3.51
N GLN A 175 7.24 21.06 -3.67
CA GLN A 175 6.51 22.25 -3.24
C GLN A 175 5.44 22.60 -4.29
N TYR A 176 4.32 23.16 -3.84
CA TYR A 176 3.29 23.78 -4.67
C TYR A 176 2.56 22.88 -5.69
N GLY A 177 2.55 21.56 -5.48
CA GLY A 177 1.89 20.61 -6.39
C GLY A 177 0.39 20.82 -6.51
N HIS A 178 -0.30 21.12 -5.40
CA HIS A 178 -1.72 21.41 -5.40
C HIS A 178 -2.06 22.70 -6.17
N GLU A 179 -1.24 23.74 -5.98
CA GLU A 179 -1.39 25.04 -6.61
C GLU A 179 -1.15 24.96 -8.13
N LEU A 180 -0.18 24.14 -8.57
CA LEU A 180 0.05 23.86 -9.98
C LEU A 180 -1.17 23.17 -10.63
N LEU A 181 -1.75 22.16 -9.95
CA LEU A 181 -2.96 21.49 -10.44
C LEU A 181 -4.19 22.41 -10.41
N ALA A 182 -4.27 23.33 -9.43
CA ALA A 182 -5.30 24.36 -9.40
C ALA A 182 -5.16 25.35 -10.57
N ASN A 183 -3.92 25.70 -10.96
CA ASN A 183 -3.67 26.48 -12.16
C ASN A 183 -4.11 25.75 -13.44
N PHE A 184 -3.91 24.43 -13.51
CA PHE A 184 -4.41 23.62 -14.63
C PHE A 184 -5.95 23.56 -14.69
N ASP A 185 -6.63 23.41 -13.55
CA ASP A 185 -8.10 23.50 -13.46
C ASP A 185 -8.60 24.89 -13.93
N ARG A 186 -7.94 25.98 -13.50
CA ARG A 186 -8.25 27.34 -13.96
C ARG A 186 -8.11 27.47 -15.48
N LEU A 187 -6.98 27.05 -16.05
CA LEU A 187 -6.73 27.07 -17.50
C LEU A 187 -7.77 26.25 -18.26
N THR A 188 -8.20 25.12 -17.70
CA THR A 188 -9.27 24.29 -18.26
C THR A 188 -10.59 25.07 -18.35
N ARG A 189 -10.97 25.77 -17.27
CA ARG A 189 -12.21 26.58 -17.24
C ARG A 189 -12.15 27.75 -18.22
N GLU A 190 -11.01 28.42 -18.30
CA GLU A 190 -10.77 29.51 -19.25
C GLU A 190 -10.94 29.03 -20.69
N HIS A 191 -10.30 27.93 -21.07
CA HIS A 191 -10.42 27.33 -22.40
C HIS A 191 -11.87 26.99 -22.76
N ARG A 192 -12.63 26.40 -21.82
CA ARG A 192 -14.04 26.06 -22.02
C ARG A 192 -14.91 27.30 -22.18
N SER A 193 -14.66 28.35 -21.38
CA SER A 193 -15.39 29.61 -21.49
C SER A 193 -15.15 30.30 -22.84
N GLY A 194 -13.90 30.30 -23.32
CA GLY A 194 -13.51 30.83 -24.63
C GLY A 194 -14.14 30.06 -25.79
N ASN A 195 -14.15 28.72 -25.73
CA ASN A 195 -14.80 27.90 -26.75
C ASN A 195 -16.33 28.04 -26.73
N ARG A 196 -16.97 28.13 -25.56
CA ARG A 196 -18.42 28.39 -25.46
C ARG A 196 -18.81 29.75 -26.04
N ALA A 197 -18.01 30.80 -25.79
CA ALA A 197 -18.22 32.10 -26.40
C ALA A 197 -18.07 32.05 -27.93
N ARG A 198 -17.11 31.28 -28.45
CA ARG A 198 -16.91 31.05 -29.89
C ARG A 198 -18.07 30.30 -30.56
N VAL A 199 -18.60 29.27 -29.89
CA VAL A 199 -19.77 28.49 -30.37
C VAL A 199 -21.03 29.36 -30.38
N LEU A 200 -21.30 30.12 -29.31
CA LEU A 200 -22.46 31.03 -29.23
C LEU A 200 -22.47 32.13 -30.31
N LEU A 201 -21.29 32.53 -30.81
CA LEU A 201 -21.15 33.53 -31.87
C LEU A 201 -21.32 32.94 -33.29
N HIS A 202 -21.22 31.62 -33.48
CA HIS A 202 -21.20 30.98 -34.81
C HIS A 202 -22.16 29.78 -34.99
N GLY A 203 -23.04 29.46 -34.04
CA GLY A 203 -24.04 28.41 -34.21
C GLY A 203 -24.89 28.17 -32.97
N GLY A 204 -26.19 27.97 -33.19
CA GLY A 204 -27.23 27.86 -32.16
C GLY A 204 -26.95 26.82 -31.07
N ALA A 205 -27.51 27.10 -29.88
CA ALA A 205 -27.33 26.32 -28.67
C ALA A 205 -27.64 24.82 -28.86
N PRO A 206 -26.78 23.89 -28.37
CA PRO A 206 -27.14 22.50 -28.31
C PRO A 206 -28.19 22.27 -27.21
N ALA A 207 -29.13 21.38 -27.49
CA ALA A 207 -30.16 20.93 -26.55
C ALA A 207 -29.53 20.24 -25.32
N PRO A 208 -30.20 20.23 -24.15
CA PRO A 208 -29.72 19.51 -22.98
C PRO A 208 -29.75 18.01 -23.26
N VAL A 209 -28.58 17.36 -23.22
CA VAL A 209 -28.48 15.91 -23.27
C VAL A 209 -28.71 15.39 -21.86
N ASP A 210 -29.80 14.65 -21.68
CA ASP A 210 -30.08 13.85 -20.49
C ASP A 210 -29.02 12.74 -20.39
N ARG A 211 -28.10 12.86 -19.44
CA ARG A 211 -26.96 11.96 -19.27
C ARG A 211 -27.30 10.90 -18.24
N ARG A 212 -27.52 9.67 -18.72
CA ARG A 212 -27.45 8.48 -17.85
C ARG A 212 -25.99 8.18 -17.57
N ASP A 213 -25.64 8.11 -16.30
CA ASP A 213 -24.34 7.64 -15.85
C ASP A 213 -24.09 6.20 -16.35
N PRO A 214 -22.85 5.86 -16.76
CA PRO A 214 -22.46 4.48 -16.97
C PRO A 214 -22.68 3.73 -15.65
N ALA A 215 -23.43 2.63 -15.71
CA ALA A 215 -23.72 1.82 -14.54
C ALA A 215 -22.41 1.37 -13.88
N GLU A 216 -22.23 1.76 -12.61
CA GLU A 216 -21.30 1.09 -11.71
C GLU A 216 -21.54 -0.43 -11.78
N PRO A 217 -20.49 -1.26 -11.66
CA PRO A 217 -20.67 -2.70 -11.52
C PRO A 217 -21.66 -2.95 -10.39
N ARG A 218 -22.83 -3.50 -10.77
CA ARG A 218 -23.95 -3.68 -9.86
C ARG A 218 -23.49 -4.57 -8.71
N PRO A 219 -23.57 -4.13 -7.44
CA PRO A 219 -23.26 -5.01 -6.33
C PRO A 219 -24.12 -6.27 -6.46
N VAL A 220 -23.46 -7.43 -6.47
CA VAL A 220 -24.14 -8.71 -6.34
C VAL A 220 -24.96 -8.61 -5.05
N PRO A 221 -26.26 -8.97 -5.05
CA PRO A 221 -27.09 -8.85 -3.86
C PRO A 221 -26.39 -9.59 -2.72
N PRO A 222 -26.14 -8.96 -1.56
CA PRO A 222 -25.53 -9.67 -0.45
C PRO A 222 -26.47 -10.82 -0.08
N GLY A 223 -25.89 -12.00 0.13
CA GLY A 223 -26.58 -13.09 0.80
C GLY A 223 -27.09 -12.65 2.18
N PRO A 224 -27.85 -13.51 2.88
CA PRO A 224 -28.30 -13.21 4.24
C PRO A 224 -27.09 -12.83 5.12
N ARG A 225 -27.12 -11.62 5.69
CA ARG A 225 -26.07 -11.12 6.59
C ARG A 225 -26.13 -11.87 7.92
N ARG A 226 -24.99 -12.29 8.44
CA ARG A 226 -24.88 -12.86 9.79
C ARG A 226 -24.68 -11.72 10.78
N SER A 227 -25.60 -11.61 11.74
CA SER A 227 -25.49 -10.64 12.82
C SER A 227 -24.59 -11.22 13.91
N LEU A 228 -23.57 -10.47 14.29
CA LEU A 228 -22.61 -10.85 15.31
C LEU A 228 -22.48 -9.73 16.34
N ARG A 229 -22.01 -10.07 17.53
CA ARG A 229 -21.75 -9.12 18.61
C ARG A 229 -20.45 -9.44 19.31
N VAL A 230 -19.61 -8.44 19.53
CA VAL A 230 -18.39 -8.60 20.35
C VAL A 230 -18.75 -8.38 21.82
N LEU A 231 -18.53 -9.42 22.62
CA LEU A 231 -18.55 -9.34 24.08
C LEU A 231 -17.12 -9.15 24.61
N THR A 232 -17.01 -8.38 25.69
CA THR A 232 -15.70 -8.05 26.28
C THR A 232 -15.67 -8.32 27.77
N ALA A 233 -14.47 -8.62 28.28
CA ALA A 233 -14.15 -8.60 29.70
C ALA A 233 -12.74 -8.04 29.90
N GLU A 234 -12.46 -7.49 31.08
CA GLU A 234 -11.16 -6.90 31.40
C GLU A 234 -10.54 -7.56 32.62
N VAL A 235 -9.22 -7.72 32.59
CA VAL A 235 -8.43 -8.29 33.69
C VAL A 235 -7.14 -7.48 33.82
N PRO A 236 -6.66 -7.16 35.03
CA PRO A 236 -5.32 -6.60 35.20
C PRO A 236 -4.26 -7.52 34.58
N THR A 237 -3.29 -6.96 33.86
CA THR A 237 -2.16 -7.72 33.31
C THR A 237 -1.23 -8.10 34.47
N GLY A 238 -1.36 -9.33 34.95
CA GLY A 238 -0.63 -9.84 36.11
C GLY A 238 0.54 -10.80 35.79
N CYS A 239 0.76 -11.14 34.53
CA CYS A 239 1.82 -12.04 34.08
C CYS A 239 2.39 -11.56 32.73
N ASP A 240 3.56 -12.09 32.35
CA ASP A 240 4.22 -11.72 31.10
C ASP A 240 3.57 -12.38 29.88
N ASP A 241 3.66 -11.70 28.74
CA ASP A 241 3.08 -12.16 27.47
C ASP A 241 3.54 -13.56 27.05
N GLU A 242 4.81 -13.93 27.31
CA GLU A 242 5.31 -15.25 26.92
C GLU A 242 4.59 -16.35 27.71
N THR A 243 4.40 -16.14 29.02
CA THR A 243 3.63 -17.04 29.88
C THR A 243 2.17 -17.14 29.43
N VAL A 244 1.54 -16.02 29.05
CA VAL A 244 0.15 -16.04 28.56
C VAL A 244 0.05 -16.85 27.27
N TYR A 245 0.92 -16.59 26.30
CA TYR A 245 0.90 -17.33 25.03
C TYR A 245 1.18 -18.82 25.21
N ASP A 246 2.23 -19.18 25.96
CA ASP A 246 2.62 -20.58 26.19
C ASP A 246 1.51 -21.38 26.86
N ARG A 247 0.79 -20.78 27.81
CA ARG A 247 -0.24 -21.46 28.60
C ARG A 247 -1.60 -21.53 27.92
N LEU A 248 -1.97 -20.52 27.13
CA LEU A 248 -3.32 -20.42 26.56
C LEU A 248 -3.38 -20.79 25.08
N PHE A 249 -2.35 -20.50 24.29
CA PHE A 249 -2.47 -20.51 22.82
C PHE A 249 -1.43 -21.39 22.12
N ARG A 250 -0.23 -21.61 22.67
CA ARG A 250 0.85 -22.34 21.97
C ARG A 250 0.43 -23.72 21.43
N GLY A 251 -0.42 -24.44 22.15
CA GLY A 251 -0.94 -25.75 21.73
C GLY A 251 -2.22 -25.70 20.89
N GLY A 252 -2.74 -24.51 20.60
CA GLY A 252 -3.98 -24.28 19.86
C GLY A 252 -3.80 -24.46 18.36
N ASP A 253 -4.88 -24.85 17.69
CA ASP A 253 -4.93 -24.96 16.23
C ASP A 253 -4.84 -23.55 15.60
N HIS A 254 -3.91 -23.34 14.67
CA HIS A 254 -3.70 -22.04 14.01
C HIS A 254 -3.50 -20.87 14.99
N ALA A 255 -2.75 -21.11 16.06
CA ALA A 255 -2.42 -20.10 17.05
C ALA A 255 -1.61 -18.94 16.45
N PHE A 256 -1.87 -17.73 16.95
CA PHE A 256 -1.14 -16.53 16.57
C PHE A 256 -0.85 -15.63 17.76
N TRP A 257 0.27 -14.92 17.67
CA TRP A 257 0.63 -13.80 18.53
C TRP A 257 1.11 -12.64 17.66
N LEU A 258 0.27 -11.61 17.56
CA LEU A 258 0.67 -10.31 17.01
C LEU A 258 1.32 -9.53 18.15
N ASP A 259 2.64 -9.52 18.17
CA ASP A 259 3.44 -9.05 19.28
C ASP A 259 3.85 -7.59 19.10
N SER A 260 4.00 -6.92 20.23
CA SER A 260 4.65 -5.64 20.27
C SER A 260 5.69 -5.61 21.37
N SER A 261 6.82 -6.25 21.07
CA SER A 261 7.98 -6.38 21.98
C SER A 261 8.74 -5.08 22.19
N ARG A 262 8.30 -3.97 21.56
CA ARG A 262 8.87 -2.63 21.72
C ARG A 262 7.80 -1.65 22.20
N HIS A 263 7.82 -1.35 23.51
CA HIS A 263 6.84 -0.52 24.19
C HIS A 263 7.20 0.99 24.24
N ASP A 264 8.12 1.48 23.40
CA ASP A 264 8.72 2.81 23.53
C ASP A 264 7.82 3.97 23.06
N GLY A 265 6.56 4.03 23.51
CA GLY A 265 5.66 5.21 23.47
C GLY A 265 5.36 5.82 22.09
N GLY A 266 5.98 5.34 21.02
CA GLY A 266 5.88 5.88 19.68
C GLY A 266 4.90 5.08 18.84
N ARG A 267 3.65 5.56 18.72
CA ARG A 267 2.59 5.30 17.69
C ARG A 267 2.49 3.93 16.98
N GLY A 268 3.10 2.86 17.50
CA GLY A 268 3.26 1.59 16.79
C GLY A 268 3.17 0.35 17.68
N GLY A 269 3.51 0.44 18.97
CA GLY A 269 3.65 -0.75 19.82
C GLY A 269 3.03 -0.70 21.21
N ARG A 270 1.71 -0.53 21.28
CA ARG A 270 0.94 -0.53 22.54
C ARG A 270 0.28 -1.87 22.84
N PHE A 271 -0.12 -2.61 21.83
CA PHE A 271 -0.98 -3.78 21.99
C PHE A 271 -0.29 -5.05 21.54
N SER A 272 -0.48 -6.13 22.28
CA SER A 272 -0.20 -7.49 21.81
C SER A 272 -1.49 -8.28 21.75
N ILE A 273 -1.68 -9.06 20.70
CA ILE A 273 -2.94 -9.75 20.41
C ILE A 273 -2.63 -11.23 20.27
N MET A 274 -3.37 -12.09 20.95
CA MET A 274 -3.20 -13.54 20.88
C MET A 274 -4.55 -14.21 20.68
N GLY A 275 -4.56 -15.27 19.88
CA GLY A 275 -5.76 -16.05 19.60
C GLY A 275 -5.41 -17.32 18.83
N ASP A 276 -6.43 -18.10 18.50
CA ASP A 276 -6.31 -19.34 17.74
C ASP A 276 -7.64 -19.66 17.02
N ALA A 277 -7.73 -20.84 16.41
CA ALA A 277 -8.93 -21.33 15.74
C ALA A 277 -9.83 -22.20 16.64
N SER A 278 -9.75 -22.07 17.97
CA SER A 278 -10.48 -22.96 18.89
C SER A 278 -11.95 -22.59 19.12
N GLY A 279 -12.34 -21.34 18.86
CA GLY A 279 -13.68 -20.87 19.18
C GLY A 279 -14.77 -21.38 18.22
N PRO A 280 -16.05 -21.34 18.64
CA PRO A 280 -17.15 -21.98 17.92
C PRO A 280 -17.45 -21.38 16.53
N LEU A 281 -17.09 -20.12 16.31
CA LEU A 281 -17.25 -19.44 15.02
C LEU A 281 -15.94 -19.39 14.22
N ALA A 282 -14.87 -20.02 14.73
CA ALA A 282 -13.57 -19.99 14.09
C ALA A 282 -13.59 -20.68 12.73
N ARG A 283 -12.85 -20.11 11.79
CA ARG A 283 -12.64 -20.62 10.44
C ARG A 283 -11.19 -20.43 10.05
N VAL A 284 -10.64 -21.34 9.27
CA VAL A 284 -9.30 -21.21 8.68
C VAL A 284 -9.46 -21.14 7.17
N ALA A 285 -8.84 -20.15 6.53
CA ALA A 285 -8.85 -19.98 5.09
C ALA A 285 -7.43 -19.98 4.54
N THR A 286 -7.21 -20.72 3.46
CA THR A 286 -5.94 -20.76 2.72
C THR A 286 -6.17 -20.48 1.24
N ALA A 287 -5.25 -19.77 0.59
CA ALA A 287 -5.33 -19.45 -0.84
C ALA A 287 -4.22 -20.12 -1.65
N ASP A 288 -4.57 -20.56 -2.86
CA ASP A 288 -3.64 -20.87 -3.95
C ASP A 288 -4.00 -19.95 -5.13
N VAL A 289 -3.18 -18.94 -5.34
CA VAL A 289 -3.36 -17.91 -6.38
C VAL A 289 -3.20 -18.54 -7.76
N SER A 290 -2.27 -19.49 -7.91
CA SER A 290 -2.02 -20.17 -9.19
C SER A 290 -3.21 -21.05 -9.62
N ALA A 291 -3.88 -21.69 -8.66
CA ALA A 291 -5.08 -22.47 -8.88
C ALA A 291 -6.35 -21.60 -8.93
N GLY A 292 -6.28 -20.36 -8.41
CA GLY A 292 -7.42 -19.46 -8.28
C GLY A 292 -8.47 -20.00 -7.30
N THR A 293 -8.01 -20.54 -6.17
CA THR A 293 -8.87 -21.21 -5.19
C THR A 293 -8.61 -20.74 -3.77
N VAL A 294 -9.70 -20.70 -2.98
CA VAL A 294 -9.66 -20.52 -1.53
C VAL A 294 -10.26 -21.76 -0.88
N THR A 295 -9.55 -22.35 0.07
CA THR A 295 -10.03 -23.47 0.88
C THR A 295 -10.35 -22.96 2.28
N VAL A 296 -11.57 -23.23 2.75
CA VAL A 296 -12.07 -22.78 4.06
C VAL A 296 -12.46 -23.99 4.90
N ARG A 297 -11.96 -24.04 6.12
CA ARG A 297 -12.32 -25.04 7.13
C ARG A 297 -12.96 -24.34 8.32
N SER A 298 -14.23 -24.65 8.60
CA SER A 298 -14.91 -24.19 9.81
C SER A 298 -14.57 -25.10 11.01
N ASN A 299 -14.65 -24.56 12.22
CA ASN A 299 -14.57 -25.36 13.43
C ASN A 299 -15.84 -26.24 13.56
N GLY A 300 -15.68 -27.56 13.61
CA GLY A 300 -16.78 -28.53 13.69
C GLY A 300 -16.65 -29.70 12.70
N PRO A 301 -17.60 -30.65 12.73
CA PRO A 301 -17.59 -31.80 11.84
C PRO A 301 -17.94 -31.38 10.40
N GLY A 302 -16.93 -31.34 9.53
CA GLY A 302 -17.09 -31.06 8.11
C GLY A 302 -15.77 -31.16 7.36
N SER A 303 -15.81 -31.53 6.09
CA SER A 303 -14.65 -31.42 5.21
C SER A 303 -14.39 -29.94 4.87
N PRO A 304 -13.13 -29.53 4.65
CA PRO A 304 -12.83 -28.22 4.09
C PRO A 304 -13.59 -28.00 2.77
N GLU A 305 -14.07 -26.78 2.55
CA GLU A 305 -14.73 -26.35 1.33
C GLU A 305 -13.74 -25.58 0.45
N THR A 306 -13.63 -25.95 -0.83
CA THR A 306 -12.78 -25.23 -1.79
C THR A 306 -13.64 -24.47 -2.78
N VAL A 307 -13.45 -23.16 -2.84
CA VAL A 307 -14.18 -22.24 -3.72
C VAL A 307 -13.23 -21.71 -4.79
N ARG A 308 -13.67 -21.71 -6.05
CA ARG A 308 -12.93 -21.06 -7.15
C ARG A 308 -13.16 -19.55 -7.11
N SER A 309 -12.20 -18.82 -6.57
CA SER A 309 -12.22 -17.37 -6.41
C SER A 309 -10.81 -16.87 -6.17
N GLY A 310 -10.52 -15.63 -6.58
CA GLY A 310 -9.41 -14.87 -6.00
C GLY A 310 -9.65 -14.65 -4.51
N PHE A 311 -8.57 -14.65 -3.73
CA PHE A 311 -8.59 -14.52 -2.29
C PHE A 311 -9.13 -13.17 -1.82
N LEU A 312 -8.69 -12.06 -2.42
CA LEU A 312 -9.14 -10.72 -2.02
C LEU A 312 -10.63 -10.54 -2.28
N ALA A 313 -11.11 -11.02 -3.43
CA ALA A 313 -12.53 -11.00 -3.77
C ALA A 313 -13.37 -11.91 -2.87
N TRP A 314 -12.82 -13.05 -2.45
CA TRP A 314 -13.48 -13.93 -1.49
C TRP A 314 -13.56 -13.28 -0.10
N LEU A 315 -12.46 -12.68 0.36
CA LEU A 315 -12.38 -12.00 1.65
C LEU A 315 -13.34 -10.81 1.72
N ASP A 316 -13.45 -10.02 0.63
CA ASP A 316 -14.40 -8.91 0.53
C ASP A 316 -15.85 -9.39 0.67
N ARG A 317 -16.23 -10.46 -0.06
CA ARG A 317 -17.57 -11.05 0.05
C ARG A 317 -17.85 -11.60 1.45
N ASP A 318 -16.87 -12.26 2.06
CA ASP A 318 -17.01 -12.80 3.42
C ASP A 318 -17.21 -11.67 4.43
N CYS A 319 -16.37 -10.64 4.39
CA CYS A 319 -16.49 -9.46 5.25
C CYS A 319 -17.83 -8.74 5.04
N ALA A 320 -18.29 -8.59 3.79
CA ALA A 320 -19.56 -7.93 3.47
C ALA A 320 -20.80 -8.71 3.95
N ALA A 321 -20.65 -10.01 4.23
CA ALA A 321 -21.71 -10.86 4.77
C ALA A 321 -21.82 -10.77 6.30
N LEU A 322 -20.90 -10.09 6.99
CA LEU A 322 -20.89 -9.95 8.44
C LEU A 322 -21.43 -8.58 8.85
N ASP A 323 -22.38 -8.57 9.78
CA ASP A 323 -22.88 -7.36 10.44
C ASP A 323 -22.58 -7.45 11.93
N THR A 324 -21.53 -6.76 12.38
CA THR A 324 -20.99 -6.94 13.73
C THR A 324 -21.22 -5.70 14.61
N ASP A 325 -21.92 -5.88 15.73
CA ASP A 325 -22.01 -4.90 16.81
C ASP A 325 -20.72 -4.94 17.65
N VAL A 326 -19.93 -3.87 17.57
CA VAL A 326 -18.63 -3.73 18.23
C VAL A 326 -18.74 -2.65 19.33
N PRO A 327 -18.55 -2.99 20.62
CA PRO A 327 -18.53 -2.00 21.68
C PRO A 327 -17.27 -1.13 21.58
N PRO A 328 -17.17 -0.01 22.31
CA PRO A 328 -15.93 0.76 22.39
C PRO A 328 -14.76 -0.13 22.86
N LEU A 329 -13.69 -0.18 22.07
CA LEU A 329 -12.47 -0.93 22.36
C LEU A 329 -11.26 0.00 22.52
N PRO A 330 -10.23 -0.42 23.29
CA PRO A 330 -9.00 0.37 23.45
C PRO A 330 -8.16 0.44 22.17
N CYS A 331 -8.43 -0.43 21.20
CA CYS A 331 -7.76 -0.52 19.90
C CYS A 331 -8.75 -0.86 18.78
N ASP A 332 -8.29 -0.81 17.53
CA ASP A 332 -9.13 -1.11 16.35
C ASP A 332 -9.33 -2.62 16.12
N PHE A 333 -8.65 -3.49 16.88
CA PHE A 333 -8.80 -4.94 16.73
C PHE A 333 -10.10 -5.39 17.41
N ALA A 334 -11.04 -5.88 16.62
CA ALA A 334 -12.37 -6.29 17.04
C ALA A 334 -12.70 -7.74 16.61
N LEU A 335 -11.69 -8.63 16.66
CA LEU A 335 -11.76 -10.01 16.16
C LEU A 335 -11.86 -10.06 14.62
N GLY A 336 -11.95 -11.27 14.04
CA GLY A 336 -12.03 -11.50 12.60
C GLY A 336 -10.76 -12.11 12.00
N TRP A 337 -10.58 -11.93 10.68
CA TRP A 337 -9.49 -12.56 9.93
C TRP A 337 -8.10 -12.05 10.33
N THR A 338 -7.26 -12.96 10.81
CA THR A 338 -5.87 -12.72 11.25
C THR A 338 -4.94 -13.74 10.59
N GLY A 339 -3.82 -13.30 10.02
CA GLY A 339 -2.90 -14.20 9.34
C GLY A 339 -1.85 -13.49 8.51
N TYR A 340 -1.40 -14.15 7.44
CA TYR A 340 -0.44 -13.57 6.50
C TYR A 340 -1.00 -13.53 5.07
N LEU A 341 -0.48 -12.56 4.30
CA LEU A 341 -0.68 -12.42 2.87
C LEU A 341 0.69 -12.59 2.20
N GLY A 342 0.82 -13.62 1.36
CA GLY A 342 2.00 -13.91 0.57
C GLY A 342 2.18 -12.92 -0.58
N TYR A 343 3.41 -12.80 -1.08
CA TYR A 343 3.76 -11.82 -2.11
C TYR A 343 3.05 -12.09 -3.46
N GLU A 344 2.74 -13.34 -3.77
CA GLU A 344 2.12 -13.72 -5.05
C GLU A 344 0.66 -13.27 -5.19
N LEU A 345 0.01 -12.83 -4.10
CA LEU A 345 -1.27 -12.12 -4.17
C LEU A 345 -1.21 -10.84 -5.01
N LYS A 346 -0.02 -10.30 -5.31
CA LYS A 346 0.16 -9.24 -6.29
C LYS A 346 -0.51 -9.55 -7.64
N ALA A 347 -0.68 -10.83 -8.00
CA ALA A 347 -1.35 -11.24 -9.23
C ALA A 347 -2.84 -10.85 -9.26
N GLU A 348 -3.49 -10.81 -8.10
CA GLU A 348 -4.88 -10.31 -7.99
C GLU A 348 -4.96 -8.78 -8.06
N CYS A 349 -3.80 -8.11 -7.93
CA CYS A 349 -3.65 -6.66 -8.02
C CYS A 349 -3.07 -6.20 -9.37
N GLY A 350 -3.01 -7.08 -10.37
CA GLY A 350 -2.48 -6.78 -11.71
C GLY A 350 -0.98 -6.96 -11.88
N GLY A 351 -0.27 -7.54 -10.90
CA GLY A 351 1.12 -7.96 -11.06
C GLY A 351 1.25 -9.29 -11.80
N ASP A 352 2.43 -9.56 -12.36
CA ASP A 352 2.67 -10.81 -13.07
C ASP A 352 2.84 -12.01 -12.11
N ALA A 353 2.18 -13.11 -12.43
CA ALA A 353 2.28 -14.38 -11.72
C ALA A 353 3.51 -15.19 -12.19
N VAL A 354 4.71 -14.67 -11.90
CA VAL A 354 5.98 -15.27 -12.36
C VAL A 354 6.46 -16.39 -11.43
N HIS A 355 6.03 -16.38 -10.16
CA HIS A 355 6.47 -17.33 -9.15
C HIS A 355 5.26 -18.01 -8.51
N ARG A 356 5.45 -19.27 -8.10
CA ARG A 356 4.47 -20.03 -7.32
C ARG A 356 5.13 -20.41 -6.00
N SER A 357 4.50 -20.01 -4.90
CA SER A 357 4.92 -20.39 -3.55
C SER A 357 4.72 -21.89 -3.33
N GLU A 358 5.62 -22.52 -2.57
CA GLU A 358 5.44 -23.89 -2.08
C GLU A 358 4.40 -23.95 -0.96
N GLU A 359 4.24 -22.84 -0.24
CA GLU A 359 3.27 -22.64 0.84
C GLU A 359 2.03 -21.87 0.36
N PRO A 360 0.90 -21.93 1.09
CA PRO A 360 -0.28 -21.16 0.73
C PRO A 360 0.02 -19.67 0.54
N ASP A 361 -0.50 -19.07 -0.54
CA ASP A 361 -0.29 -17.66 -0.88
C ASP A 361 -1.00 -16.72 0.11
N ALA A 362 -1.94 -17.25 0.88
CA ALA A 362 -2.45 -16.65 2.10
C ALA A 362 -2.88 -17.76 3.04
N ALA A 363 -2.75 -17.53 4.34
CA ALA A 363 -3.41 -18.33 5.35
C ALA A 363 -3.88 -17.41 6.47
N MET A 364 -5.14 -17.58 6.89
CA MET A 364 -5.80 -16.75 7.89
C MET A 364 -6.72 -17.56 8.78
N VAL A 365 -6.81 -17.17 10.06
CA VAL A 365 -7.83 -17.60 11.00
C VAL A 365 -8.86 -16.50 11.20
N PHE A 366 -10.14 -16.82 11.07
CA PHE A 366 -11.22 -15.99 11.59
C PHE A 366 -11.25 -16.20 13.10
N ALA A 367 -10.50 -15.37 13.82
CA ALA A 367 -10.41 -15.45 15.28
C ALA A 367 -11.70 -14.89 15.87
N ASP A 368 -12.50 -15.75 16.49
CA ASP A 368 -13.72 -15.35 17.20
C ASP A 368 -13.49 -15.23 18.72
N ARG A 369 -12.33 -15.66 19.21
CA ARG A 369 -11.85 -15.53 20.58
C ARG A 369 -10.44 -14.98 20.55
N ALA A 370 -10.18 -13.92 21.32
CA ALA A 370 -8.83 -13.37 21.41
C ALA A 370 -8.61 -12.60 22.71
N LEU A 371 -7.33 -12.44 23.01
CA LEU A 371 -6.76 -11.58 24.02
C LEU A 371 -6.16 -10.33 23.37
N VAL A 372 -6.33 -9.17 23.98
CA VAL A 372 -5.58 -7.95 23.68
C VAL A 372 -4.92 -7.43 24.96
N VAL A 373 -3.59 -7.51 25.03
CA VAL A 373 -2.78 -6.94 26.11
C VAL A 373 -2.49 -5.48 25.79
N ASP A 374 -2.91 -4.57 26.66
CA ASP A 374 -2.58 -3.14 26.62
C ASP A 374 -1.39 -2.85 27.53
N HIS A 375 -0.21 -2.73 26.92
CA HIS A 375 1.05 -2.48 27.62
C HIS A 375 1.11 -1.09 28.28
N LEU A 376 0.28 -0.15 27.83
CA LEU A 376 0.26 1.20 28.39
C LEU A 376 -0.55 1.26 29.68
N THR A 377 -1.70 0.57 29.73
CA THR A 377 -2.59 0.59 30.90
C THR A 377 -2.37 -0.58 31.85
N GLY A 378 -1.62 -1.61 31.43
CA GLY A 378 -1.48 -2.85 32.18
C GLY A 378 -2.82 -3.59 32.27
N THR A 379 -3.61 -3.57 31.19
CA THR A 379 -4.92 -4.20 31.12
C THR A 379 -4.96 -5.22 30.00
N THR A 380 -5.49 -6.39 30.31
CA THR A 380 -5.77 -7.46 29.38
C THR A 380 -7.25 -7.45 29.06
N HIS A 381 -7.60 -7.16 27.81
CA HIS A 381 -8.97 -7.21 27.30
C HIS A 381 -9.23 -8.55 26.63
N LEU A 382 -10.28 -9.23 27.05
CA LEU A 382 -10.76 -10.48 26.47
C LEU A 382 -11.90 -10.17 25.51
N LEU A 383 -11.86 -10.72 24.31
CA LEU A 383 -12.84 -10.49 23.26
C LEU A 383 -13.45 -11.83 22.82
N ALA A 384 -14.78 -11.88 22.71
CA ALA A 384 -15.50 -13.05 22.20
C ALA A 384 -16.66 -12.63 21.28
N LEU A 385 -16.68 -13.13 20.05
CA LEU A 385 -17.82 -12.99 19.13
C LEU A 385 -18.97 -13.95 19.52
N ALA A 386 -20.17 -13.42 19.58
CA ALA A 386 -21.41 -14.18 19.73
C ALA A 386 -22.32 -13.94 18.52
N GLU A 387 -23.02 -14.98 18.08
CA GLU A 387 -24.14 -14.86 17.14
C GLU A 387 -25.41 -14.77 18.00
N PRO A 388 -26.13 -13.62 18.03
CA PRO A 388 -27.30 -13.45 18.87
C PRO A 388 -28.41 -14.42 18.45
N GLY A 389 -28.95 -15.20 19.40
CA GLY A 389 -30.11 -16.05 19.13
C GLY A 389 -31.37 -15.22 18.85
N THR A 390 -32.26 -15.72 17.99
CA THR A 390 -33.57 -15.08 17.73
C THR A 390 -34.66 -15.49 18.75
N GLY A 391 -34.27 -16.11 19.87
CA GLY A 391 -35.19 -16.70 20.85
C GLY A 391 -34.64 -16.78 22.28
N ARG A 392 -35.32 -17.54 23.14
CA ARG A 392 -35.05 -17.64 24.59
C ARG A 392 -33.84 -18.53 24.95
N ASP A 393 -33.25 -19.19 23.96
CA ASP A 393 -32.08 -20.07 24.05
C ASP A 393 -30.88 -19.34 23.39
N ASP A 394 -30.25 -18.43 24.14
CA ASP A 394 -29.12 -17.60 23.72
C ASP A 394 -27.79 -18.35 23.90
N ASP A 395 -27.67 -19.52 23.26
CA ASP A 395 -26.53 -20.44 23.42
C ASP A 395 -25.20 -19.80 22.99
N GLY A 396 -25.25 -18.91 21.99
CA GLY A 396 -24.09 -18.20 21.45
C GLY A 396 -23.49 -17.16 22.41
N GLU A 397 -24.30 -16.24 22.95
CA GLU A 397 -23.83 -15.30 23.97
C GLU A 397 -23.45 -16.02 25.25
N ALA A 398 -24.20 -17.05 25.66
CA ALA A 398 -23.88 -17.84 26.86
C ALA A 398 -22.50 -18.51 26.74
N ALA A 399 -22.21 -19.14 25.60
CA ALA A 399 -20.90 -19.74 25.32
C ALA A 399 -19.77 -18.70 25.31
N ALA A 400 -20.00 -17.52 24.71
CA ALA A 400 -19.04 -16.42 24.73
C ALA A 400 -18.76 -15.91 26.15
N ARG A 401 -19.81 -15.70 26.97
CA ARG A 401 -19.67 -15.29 28.38
C ARG A 401 -18.96 -16.33 29.23
N ALA A 402 -19.26 -17.61 29.02
CA ALA A 402 -18.58 -18.71 29.69
C ALA A 402 -17.09 -18.74 29.36
N TRP A 403 -16.72 -18.55 28.09
CA TRP A 403 -15.32 -18.46 27.67
C TRP A 403 -14.60 -17.26 28.30
N LEU A 404 -15.23 -16.08 28.33
CA LEU A 404 -14.67 -14.88 28.96
C LEU A 404 -14.37 -15.12 30.45
N GLU A 405 -15.32 -15.71 31.19
CA GLU A 405 -15.17 -15.97 32.61
C GLU A 405 -14.12 -17.06 32.92
N HIS A 406 -14.10 -18.12 32.12
CA HIS A 406 -13.09 -19.16 32.22
C HIS A 406 -11.68 -18.60 31.98
N THR A 407 -11.49 -17.86 30.89
CA THR A 407 -10.21 -17.26 30.51
C THR A 407 -9.74 -16.24 31.54
N ARG A 408 -10.66 -15.42 32.08
CA ARG A 408 -10.38 -14.51 33.19
C ARG A 408 -9.88 -15.24 34.43
N SER A 409 -10.47 -16.37 34.76
CA SER A 409 -10.05 -17.20 35.89
C SER A 409 -8.66 -17.79 35.68
N LEU A 410 -8.35 -18.25 34.46
CA LEU A 410 -7.00 -18.73 34.10
C LEU A 410 -5.95 -17.63 34.23
N LEU A 411 -6.21 -16.44 33.70
CA LEU A 411 -5.27 -15.31 33.79
C LEU A 411 -5.06 -14.84 35.23
N SER A 412 -6.12 -14.85 36.04
CA SER A 412 -6.02 -14.54 37.46
C SER A 412 -5.15 -15.57 38.20
N ALA A 413 -5.26 -16.85 37.84
CA ALA A 413 -4.43 -17.92 38.41
C ALA A 413 -2.96 -17.85 37.97
N LEU A 414 -2.69 -17.32 36.77
CA LEU A 414 -1.34 -17.12 36.25
C LEU A 414 -0.66 -15.84 36.81
N SER A 415 -1.42 -14.94 37.42
CA SER A 415 -0.90 -13.67 37.92
C SER A 415 0.19 -13.88 38.97
N GLY A 416 1.34 -13.22 38.80
CA GLY A 416 2.52 -13.37 39.66
C GLY A 416 3.41 -14.58 39.33
N THR A 417 3.09 -15.36 38.29
CA THR A 417 3.99 -16.41 37.80
C THR A 417 5.29 -15.78 37.29
N ALA A 418 6.44 -16.34 37.70
CA ALA A 418 7.72 -15.88 37.21
C ALA A 418 7.85 -16.20 35.70
N PRO A 419 8.38 -15.28 34.87
CA PRO A 419 8.59 -15.54 33.46
C PRO A 419 9.45 -16.77 33.23
N ALA A 420 9.18 -17.50 32.15
CA ALA A 420 10.00 -18.63 31.75
C ALA A 420 11.46 -18.19 31.54
N ALA A 421 12.41 -19.05 31.91
CA ALA A 421 13.83 -18.80 31.69
C ALA A 421 14.09 -18.50 30.20
N PRO A 422 14.96 -17.54 29.87
CA PRO A 422 15.24 -17.20 28.48
C PRO A 422 15.73 -18.44 27.71
N PRO A 423 15.40 -18.54 26.41
CA PRO A 423 15.83 -19.64 25.55
C PRO A 423 17.36 -19.71 25.58
N ALA A 424 17.88 -20.93 25.66
CA ALA A 424 19.30 -21.16 25.47
C ALA A 424 19.68 -20.75 24.03
N ALA A 425 20.92 -20.30 23.86
CA ALA A 425 21.46 -20.12 22.51
C ALA A 425 21.44 -21.49 21.79
N PRO A 426 21.03 -21.55 20.52
CA PRO A 426 21.02 -22.79 19.77
C PRO A 426 22.43 -23.40 19.72
N ALA A 427 22.50 -24.72 19.84
CA ALA A 427 23.75 -25.45 19.76
C ALA A 427 24.16 -25.61 18.30
N GLY A 428 25.17 -24.86 17.88
CA GLY A 428 25.66 -24.85 16.50
C GLY A 428 24.93 -23.84 15.62
N SER A 429 25.43 -23.68 14.39
CA SER A 429 24.80 -22.85 13.37
C SER A 429 24.59 -23.74 12.15
N PRO A 430 23.34 -23.87 11.65
CA PRO A 430 23.12 -24.66 10.45
C PRO A 430 23.82 -23.99 9.27
N GLU A 431 24.13 -24.78 8.25
CA GLU A 431 24.67 -24.23 7.01
C GLU A 431 23.59 -23.39 6.32
N ILE A 432 23.90 -22.12 6.07
CA ILE A 432 23.00 -21.19 5.38
C ILE A 432 23.33 -21.20 3.89
N ARG A 433 22.36 -21.61 3.08
CA ARG A 433 22.41 -21.52 1.62
C ARG A 433 21.76 -20.23 1.17
N LEU A 434 22.43 -19.49 0.28
CA LEU A 434 21.86 -18.30 -0.35
C LEU A 434 21.36 -18.66 -1.75
N ARG A 435 20.16 -18.20 -2.13
CA ARG A 435 19.62 -18.38 -3.49
C ARG A 435 20.60 -17.86 -4.55
N HIS A 436 21.19 -16.70 -4.29
CA HIS A 436 22.26 -16.14 -5.10
C HIS A 436 23.51 -15.96 -4.25
N ASP A 437 24.64 -16.48 -4.74
CA ASP A 437 25.93 -16.17 -4.14
C ASP A 437 26.28 -14.68 -4.31
N ARG A 438 27.40 -14.25 -3.71
CA ARG A 438 27.82 -12.86 -3.74
C ARG A 438 28.07 -12.35 -5.17
N ALA A 439 28.67 -13.15 -6.04
CA ALA A 439 29.02 -12.71 -7.38
C ALA A 439 27.76 -12.57 -8.25
N ALA A 440 26.88 -13.57 -8.21
CA ALA A 440 25.59 -13.55 -8.89
C ALA A 440 24.72 -12.38 -8.42
N TYR A 441 24.63 -12.15 -7.10
CA TYR A 441 23.81 -11.07 -6.55
C TYR A 441 24.36 -9.68 -6.93
N LEU A 442 25.68 -9.50 -6.99
CA LEU A 442 26.29 -8.27 -7.51
C LEU A 442 26.01 -8.06 -9.01
N GLY A 443 25.96 -9.13 -9.79
CA GLY A 443 25.53 -9.07 -11.20
C GLY A 443 24.08 -8.61 -11.34
N LEU A 444 23.17 -9.12 -10.51
CA LEU A 444 21.76 -8.67 -10.48
C LEU A 444 21.63 -7.19 -10.09
N ILE A 445 22.45 -6.71 -9.13
CA ILE A 445 22.50 -5.28 -8.78
C ILE A 445 22.95 -4.43 -9.97
N ALA A 446 23.95 -4.89 -10.72
CA ALA A 446 24.41 -4.18 -11.92
C ALA A 446 23.30 -4.09 -12.98
N ALA A 447 22.60 -5.21 -13.24
CA ALA A 447 21.44 -5.22 -14.13
C ALA A 447 20.34 -4.25 -13.67
N CYS A 448 20.01 -4.24 -12.37
CA CYS A 448 19.04 -3.27 -11.82
C CYS A 448 19.46 -1.82 -12.07
N HIS A 449 20.75 -1.49 -11.95
CA HIS A 449 21.25 -0.14 -12.25
C HIS A 449 21.15 0.21 -13.73
N GLU A 450 21.34 -0.77 -14.63
CA GLU A 450 21.19 -0.57 -16.08
C GLU A 450 19.72 -0.28 -16.43
N GLU A 451 18.78 -1.04 -15.88
CA GLU A 451 17.33 -0.80 -16.05
C GLU A 451 16.91 0.58 -15.54
N ILE A 452 17.40 0.98 -14.36
CA ILE A 452 17.14 2.33 -13.81
C ILE A 452 17.73 3.43 -14.71
N ALA A 453 18.95 3.23 -15.22
CA ALA A 453 19.58 4.17 -16.15
C ALA A 453 18.90 4.21 -17.52
N ALA A 454 18.25 3.11 -17.95
CA ALA A 454 17.44 3.05 -19.16
C ALA A 454 16.07 3.73 -18.99
N GLY A 455 15.64 3.98 -17.75
CA GLY A 455 14.36 4.60 -17.44
C GLY A 455 13.22 3.59 -17.21
N GLU A 456 13.54 2.29 -17.11
CA GLU A 456 12.54 1.23 -16.92
C GLU A 456 12.03 1.16 -15.46
N SER A 457 12.80 1.69 -14.51
CA SER A 457 12.35 1.87 -13.12
C SER A 457 13.09 3.02 -12.43
N TYR A 458 12.54 3.54 -11.34
CA TYR A 458 13.21 4.55 -10.50
C TYR A 458 13.98 3.94 -9.33
N GLU A 459 13.48 2.82 -8.81
CA GLU A 459 14.04 2.10 -7.68
C GLU A 459 13.63 0.63 -7.77
N ILE A 460 14.57 -0.27 -7.52
CA ILE A 460 14.35 -1.70 -7.53
C ILE A 460 14.75 -2.26 -6.17
N CYS A 461 13.78 -2.83 -5.45
CA CYS A 461 14.00 -3.51 -4.17
C CYS A 461 14.36 -4.98 -4.42
N LEU A 462 15.63 -5.23 -4.80
CA LEU A 462 16.13 -6.58 -4.99
C LEU A 462 16.33 -7.30 -3.65
N THR A 463 15.82 -8.52 -3.51
CA THR A 463 15.98 -9.36 -2.30
C THR A 463 16.76 -10.64 -2.62
N ASN A 464 17.36 -11.24 -1.57
CA ASN A 464 18.00 -12.56 -1.65
C ASN A 464 17.39 -13.43 -0.53
N MET A 465 17.34 -14.74 -0.77
CA MET A 465 16.79 -15.70 0.18
C MET A 465 17.93 -16.48 0.84
N ALA A 466 17.83 -16.65 2.17
CA ALA A 466 18.74 -17.44 2.97
C ALA A 466 17.96 -18.59 3.59
N GLU A 467 18.43 -19.82 3.38
CA GLU A 467 17.75 -21.05 3.76
C GLU A 467 18.69 -21.97 4.53
N ALA A 468 18.13 -22.75 5.44
CA ALA A 468 18.89 -23.70 6.24
C ALA A 468 18.00 -24.89 6.61
N ASP A 469 18.52 -26.11 6.46
CA ASP A 469 17.84 -27.32 6.93
C ASP A 469 18.21 -27.55 8.41
N SER A 470 17.25 -27.35 9.30
CA SER A 470 17.45 -27.57 10.74
C SER A 470 16.13 -27.87 11.42
N THR A 471 16.18 -28.62 12.52
CA THR A 471 15.06 -28.70 13.45
C THR A 471 15.06 -27.45 14.32
N VAL A 472 13.96 -26.71 14.31
CA VAL A 472 13.78 -25.48 15.08
C VAL A 472 12.43 -25.56 15.77
N ASP A 473 12.38 -25.31 17.09
CA ASP A 473 11.12 -25.06 17.79
C ASP A 473 10.70 -23.60 17.51
N PRO A 474 9.60 -23.36 16.78
CA PRO A 474 9.13 -22.00 16.45
C PRO A 474 8.94 -21.12 17.69
N TRP A 475 8.52 -21.71 18.81
CA TRP A 475 8.30 -20.98 20.04
C TRP A 475 9.62 -20.45 20.62
N GLU A 476 10.60 -21.32 20.83
CA GLU A 476 11.89 -20.94 21.38
C GLU A 476 12.67 -20.01 20.43
N ALA A 477 12.54 -20.23 19.12
CA ALA A 477 13.11 -19.35 18.10
C ALA A 477 12.48 -17.94 18.13
N TYR A 478 11.16 -17.84 18.25
CA TYR A 478 10.47 -16.55 18.34
C TYR A 478 10.82 -15.80 19.63
N ARG A 479 10.86 -16.53 20.74
CA ARG A 479 11.36 -16.09 22.04
C ARG A 479 12.77 -15.50 21.94
N LEU A 480 13.67 -16.10 21.17
CA LEU A 480 15.02 -15.56 20.95
C LEU A 480 14.98 -14.32 20.03
N LEU A 481 14.20 -14.39 18.96
CA LEU A 481 14.05 -13.33 17.96
C LEU A 481 13.51 -12.03 18.58
N ARG A 482 12.43 -12.10 19.35
CA ARG A 482 11.79 -10.93 19.99
C ARG A 482 12.70 -10.21 20.98
N ARG A 483 13.58 -10.95 21.68
CA ARG A 483 14.60 -10.39 22.59
C ARG A 483 15.76 -9.75 21.83
N THR A 484 16.17 -10.37 20.72
CA THR A 484 17.33 -9.93 19.93
C THR A 484 16.99 -8.72 19.05
N SER A 485 15.77 -8.67 18.51
CA SER A 485 15.31 -7.62 17.60
C SER A 485 13.88 -7.17 17.96
N PRO A 486 13.68 -6.46 19.09
CA PRO A 486 12.36 -6.02 19.51
C PRO A 486 11.73 -5.04 18.50
N ALA A 487 10.45 -5.25 18.21
CA ALA A 487 9.77 -4.55 17.12
C ALA A 487 8.33 -4.14 17.48
N PRO A 488 7.81 -3.06 16.88
CA PRO A 488 6.43 -2.63 17.09
C PRO A 488 5.41 -3.59 16.44
N PHE A 489 5.80 -4.31 15.38
CA PHE A 489 4.94 -5.23 14.61
C PHE A 489 5.60 -6.63 14.53
N GLY A 490 5.70 -7.30 15.67
CA GLY A 490 6.12 -8.70 15.73
C GLY A 490 4.98 -9.66 15.41
N ALA A 491 5.30 -10.86 14.96
CA ALA A 491 4.32 -11.92 14.77
C ALA A 491 4.95 -13.30 15.00
N LEU A 492 4.23 -14.17 15.70
CA LEU A 492 4.39 -15.62 15.66
C LEU A 492 3.07 -16.20 15.17
N LEU A 493 3.07 -16.83 14.00
CA LEU A 493 1.91 -17.51 13.42
C LEU A 493 2.24 -19.00 13.26
N SER A 494 1.34 -19.89 13.67
CA SER A 494 1.54 -21.34 13.56
C SER A 494 0.40 -21.97 12.77
N PHE A 495 0.46 -21.94 11.44
CA PHE A 495 -0.66 -22.25 10.54
C PHE A 495 -0.40 -23.55 9.77
N GLY A 496 -0.78 -24.67 10.39
CA GLY A 496 -0.54 -26.00 9.84
C GLY A 496 0.95 -26.34 9.84
N ASP A 497 1.48 -26.70 8.68
CA ASP A 497 2.89 -27.07 8.50
C ASP A 497 3.83 -25.86 8.45
N VAL A 498 3.29 -24.64 8.40
CA VAL A 498 4.05 -23.39 8.28
C VAL A 498 4.00 -22.60 9.58
N SER A 499 5.17 -22.16 10.04
CA SER A 499 5.28 -21.15 11.09
C SER A 499 5.97 -19.89 10.59
N VAL A 500 5.35 -18.74 10.82
CA VAL A 500 5.88 -17.42 10.44
C VAL A 500 6.35 -16.69 11.69
N LEU A 501 7.64 -16.34 11.72
CA LEU A 501 8.27 -15.58 12.80
C LEU A 501 8.74 -14.24 12.25
N SER A 502 8.28 -13.14 12.83
CA SER A 502 8.58 -11.79 12.34
C SER A 502 8.81 -10.81 13.47
N THR A 503 9.73 -9.87 13.25
CA THR A 503 9.92 -8.66 14.06
C THR A 503 9.99 -7.46 13.14
N SER A 504 8.85 -7.10 12.53
CA SER A 504 8.80 -6.03 11.52
C SER A 504 8.90 -4.65 12.18
N PRO A 505 9.81 -3.78 11.72
CA PRO A 505 9.87 -2.39 12.17
C PRO A 505 8.81 -1.50 11.50
N GLU A 506 8.15 -1.98 10.45
CA GLU A 506 7.34 -1.16 9.55
C GLU A 506 5.93 -1.73 9.35
N ARG A 507 4.96 -0.84 9.30
CA ARG A 507 3.56 -1.16 9.01
C ARG A 507 3.32 -0.94 7.52
N PHE A 508 2.84 -1.95 6.81
CA PHE A 508 2.47 -1.84 5.40
C PHE A 508 1.29 -0.87 5.20
N LEU A 509 0.13 -1.20 5.76
CA LEU A 509 -1.10 -0.44 5.64
C LEU A 509 -1.88 -0.45 6.97
N ARG A 510 -2.57 0.66 7.29
CA ARG A 510 -3.67 0.67 8.26
C ARG A 510 -4.91 1.27 7.61
N VAL A 511 -6.04 0.58 7.74
CA VAL A 511 -7.35 1.12 7.39
C VAL A 511 -8.15 1.18 8.68
N SER A 512 -8.66 2.36 9.02
CA SER A 512 -9.55 2.53 10.18
C SER A 512 -10.99 2.16 9.82
N ALA A 513 -11.83 1.89 10.83
CA ALA A 513 -13.25 1.62 10.65
C ALA A 513 -14.03 2.74 9.94
N ARG A 514 -13.50 3.98 9.92
CA ARG A 514 -14.09 5.11 9.20
C ARG A 514 -13.63 5.22 7.73
N GLY A 515 -12.92 4.21 7.22
CA GLY A 515 -12.37 4.21 5.87
C GLY A 515 -11.14 5.10 5.69
N THR A 516 -10.62 5.72 6.77
CA THR A 516 -9.34 6.45 6.66
C THR A 516 -8.20 5.44 6.52
N SER A 517 -7.57 5.44 5.35
CA SER A 517 -6.33 4.72 5.12
C SER A 517 -5.14 5.58 5.55
N SER A 518 -4.13 4.94 6.10
CA SER A 518 -2.82 5.55 6.33
C SER A 518 -1.79 4.53 5.86
N PRO A 519 -1.05 4.82 4.78
CA PRO A 519 0.10 3.99 4.44
C PRO A 519 1.12 4.06 5.58
N ALA A 520 2.13 3.20 5.52
CA ALA A 520 3.38 3.45 6.24
C ALA A 520 3.67 4.96 6.14
N ARG A 521 3.85 5.67 7.28
CA ARG A 521 4.58 6.92 7.19
C ARG A 521 5.94 6.48 6.69
N SER A 522 6.17 6.59 5.39
CA SER A 522 7.49 6.51 4.81
C SER A 522 8.30 7.64 5.46
N ARG A 523 8.87 7.35 6.62
CA ARG A 523 10.31 7.56 6.68
C ARG A 523 10.80 6.77 5.48
N ALA A 524 11.44 7.43 4.53
CA ALA A 524 12.11 6.78 3.42
C ALA A 524 12.53 5.35 3.84
N PRO A 525 12.18 4.31 3.06
CA PRO A 525 12.35 2.90 3.45
C PRO A 525 13.64 2.80 4.23
N VAL A 526 13.65 2.27 5.47
CA VAL A 526 14.79 2.42 6.39
C VAL A 526 16.10 2.10 5.65
N ARG A 527 16.70 3.12 5.06
CA ARG A 527 17.73 2.95 4.03
C ARG A 527 19.00 2.78 4.83
N ALA A 528 19.43 1.53 4.89
CA ALA A 528 20.58 1.05 5.64
C ALA A 528 20.64 1.61 7.09
N ALA A 529 20.16 0.84 8.06
CA ALA A 529 20.70 0.99 9.40
C ALA A 529 22.15 0.48 9.38
N PRO A 530 23.19 1.31 9.63
CA PRO A 530 24.52 0.76 9.86
C PRO A 530 24.45 -0.22 11.04
N PRO A 531 25.26 -1.29 11.05
CA PRO A 531 25.32 -2.20 12.19
C PRO A 531 25.56 -1.38 13.46
N PRO A 532 24.90 -1.72 14.59
CA PRO A 532 25.15 -1.03 15.84
C PRO A 532 26.66 -1.08 16.12
N PRO A 533 27.30 0.06 16.45
CA PRO A 533 28.72 0.08 16.72
C PRO A 533 29.02 -0.84 17.91
N ARG A 534 30.14 -1.58 17.83
CA ARG A 534 30.61 -2.50 18.89
C ARG A 534 30.89 -1.81 20.23
N THR A 535 30.79 -0.49 20.28
CA THR A 535 30.89 0.37 21.47
C THR A 535 29.89 1.53 21.30
N PRO A 536 29.17 1.97 22.34
CA PRO A 536 28.13 2.99 22.20
C PRO A 536 28.75 4.39 22.00
N PRO A 537 28.56 5.07 20.85
CA PRO A 537 28.88 6.49 20.74
C PRO A 537 27.72 7.33 21.26
N SER A 538 27.99 8.58 21.63
CA SER A 538 26.95 9.49 22.11
C SER A 538 25.81 9.65 21.06
N PRO A 539 24.53 9.72 21.50
CA PRO A 539 23.36 9.76 20.62
C PRO A 539 23.32 10.96 19.64
N ARG A 540 24.21 11.94 19.81
CA ARG A 540 24.35 13.11 18.93
C ARG A 540 25.19 12.85 17.67
N ALA A 541 26.03 11.83 17.63
CA ALA A 541 26.91 11.57 16.48
C ALA A 541 26.19 10.82 15.35
N CYS A 542 25.41 9.77 15.66
CA CYS A 542 24.68 8.98 14.66
C CYS A 542 23.52 9.73 13.99
N SER A 543 22.88 10.68 14.68
CA SER A 543 21.76 11.45 14.13
C SER A 543 22.21 12.53 13.13
N ARG A 544 23.45 13.02 13.26
CA ARG A 544 24.03 14.05 12.37
C ARG A 544 24.42 13.47 11.01
N THR A 545 24.97 12.25 10.96
CA THR A 545 25.37 11.60 9.70
C THR A 545 24.18 11.17 8.84
N ARG A 546 23.05 10.78 9.46
CA ARG A 546 21.78 10.47 8.75
C ARG A 546 21.18 11.66 8.01
N ARG A 547 21.45 12.91 8.43
CA ARG A 547 20.88 14.13 7.80
C ARG A 547 21.71 14.66 6.63
N ILE A 548 22.94 14.16 6.42
CA ILE A 548 23.93 14.78 5.51
C ILE A 548 24.28 13.86 4.31
N SER A 549 23.77 12.62 4.27
CA SER A 549 23.96 11.76 3.10
C SER A 549 22.85 12.02 2.05
N PRO A 550 23.17 12.56 0.86
CA PRO A 550 22.20 12.76 -0.23
C PRO A 550 21.73 11.45 -0.89
N ARG A 551 22.08 10.28 -0.33
CA ARG A 551 21.71 8.94 -0.82
C ARG A 551 20.70 8.19 0.08
N THR A 552 20.42 8.67 1.29
CA THR A 552 19.58 7.98 2.30
C THR A 552 18.40 8.81 2.72
#